data_AF-A0A7R9ZF67-F1
#
_entry.id   AF-A0A7R9ZF67-F1
#
_cell.length_a   1.000
_cell.length_b   1.000
_cell.length_c   1.000
_cell.angle_alpha   90.00
_cell.angle_beta   90.00
_cell.angle_gamma   90.00
#
_symmetry.space_group_name_H-M   'P 1'
#
loop_
_entity.id
_entity.type
_entity.pdbx_description
1 polymer ?
#
loop_
_entity_poly.entity_id
_entity_poly.type
_entity_poly.pdbx_seq_one_letter_code
_entity_poly.pdbx_strand_id
1 'polypeptide(L)'
;DESESPNLSQIGPYDKEAMTLFDYRTDHFPDKSVELRNAERSPTFMYAMPLEGNRIFFEETSLVARPAVSFQECKDRCFTRLEHLGIKVIDVEEEEFCYIPMGGPLPARDQ
;
A
#
# COMPACT_ATOMS: atom_id res chain seq x y z
N ASP A 1 -29.05 -8.24 19.10
CA ASP A 1 -28.34 -8.71 17.90
C ASP A 1 -26.96 -8.05 17.94
N GLU A 2 -25.99 -8.72 18.56
CA GLU A 2 -24.64 -8.14 18.79
C GLU A 2 -23.74 -8.24 17.54
N SER A 3 -24.31 -8.68 16.41
CA SER A 3 -23.63 -8.85 15.12
C SER A 3 -23.20 -7.54 14.45
N GLU A 4 -23.66 -6.39 14.97
CA GLU A 4 -23.33 -5.05 14.43
C GLU A 4 -22.36 -4.25 15.30
N SER A 5 -21.68 -4.88 16.26
CA SER A 5 -20.62 -4.20 17.00
C SER A 5 -19.42 -4.03 16.07
N PRO A 6 -18.94 -2.80 15.75
CA PRO A 6 -17.75 -2.64 14.93
C PRO A 6 -16.59 -3.35 15.64
N ASN A 7 -15.90 -4.25 14.93
CA ASN A 7 -14.72 -4.89 15.48
C ASN A 7 -13.65 -3.83 15.76
N LEU A 8 -13.52 -3.41 17.01
CA LEU A 8 -12.59 -2.37 17.42
C LEU A 8 -11.12 -2.80 17.34
N SER A 9 -10.85 -4.10 17.14
CA SER A 9 -9.50 -4.66 17.04
C SER A 9 -8.90 -4.58 15.63
N GLN A 10 -9.64 -4.10 14.63
CA GLN A 10 -9.18 -4.07 13.23
C GLN A 10 -9.49 -2.74 12.55
N ILE A 11 -8.76 -2.45 11.45
CA ILE A 11 -9.03 -1.36 10.51
C ILE A 11 -9.13 -2.01 9.11
N GLY A 12 -10.35 -2.16 8.60
CA GLY A 12 -10.60 -3.00 7.43
C GLY A 12 -10.13 -4.44 7.69
N PRO A 13 -9.26 -5.03 6.84
CA PRO A 13 -8.71 -6.36 7.07
C PRO A 13 -7.47 -6.37 7.99
N TYR A 14 -6.96 -5.21 8.44
CA TYR A 14 -5.70 -5.11 9.16
C TYR A 14 -5.90 -5.16 10.67
N ASP A 15 -5.16 -6.03 11.37
CA ASP A 15 -5.15 -6.14 12.83
C ASP A 15 -4.46 -4.92 13.46
N LYS A 16 -5.02 -4.34 14.54
CA LYS A 16 -4.44 -3.17 15.20
C LYS A 16 -3.19 -3.47 16.04
N GLU A 17 -2.94 -4.72 16.36
CA GLU A 17 -1.79 -5.13 17.16
C GLU A 17 -0.66 -5.73 16.30
N ALA A 18 -0.81 -5.75 14.97
CA ALA A 18 0.16 -6.34 14.06
C ALA A 18 0.38 -5.49 12.80
N MET A 19 1.66 -5.33 12.44
CA MET A 19 2.04 -4.74 11.16
C MET A 19 1.79 -5.76 10.03
N THR A 20 1.11 -5.32 8.97
CA THR A 20 1.01 -6.09 7.74
C THR A 20 2.13 -5.70 6.79
N LEU A 21 2.88 -6.71 6.35
CA LEU A 21 3.98 -6.55 5.41
C LEU A 21 3.62 -7.17 4.06
N PHE A 22 3.95 -6.47 2.97
CA PHE A 22 3.89 -6.99 1.60
C PHE A 22 2.50 -7.49 1.17
N ASP A 23 1.45 -6.70 1.39
CA ASP A 23 0.11 -7.03 0.89
C ASP A 23 0.01 -6.81 -0.63
N TYR A 24 0.21 -7.89 -1.39
CA TYR A 24 0.20 -7.90 -2.86
C TYR A 24 -1.20 -8.11 -3.48
N ARG A 25 -2.28 -8.12 -2.70
CA ARG A 25 -3.62 -8.37 -3.25
C ARG A 25 -4.01 -7.29 -4.27
N THR A 26 -4.64 -7.71 -5.36
CA THR A 26 -5.07 -6.87 -6.50
C THR A 26 -6.58 -6.95 -6.77
N ASP A 27 -7.34 -7.52 -5.85
CA ASP A 27 -8.81 -7.67 -5.87
C ASP A 27 -9.58 -6.33 -5.86
N HIS A 28 -8.90 -5.25 -5.49
CA HIS A 28 -9.40 -3.89 -5.62
C HIS A 28 -9.48 -3.38 -7.07
N PHE A 29 -8.89 -4.09 -8.04
CA PHE A 29 -9.09 -3.78 -9.46
C PHE A 29 -10.18 -4.66 -10.07
N PRO A 30 -11.08 -4.10 -10.90
CA PRO A 30 -12.08 -4.91 -11.58
C PRO A 30 -11.46 -5.97 -12.50
N ASP A 31 -12.12 -7.13 -12.60
CA ASP A 31 -11.70 -8.21 -13.49
C ASP A 31 -11.56 -7.73 -14.95
N LYS A 32 -10.47 -8.14 -15.60
CA LYS A 32 -10.15 -7.82 -17.01
C LYS A 32 -9.98 -6.31 -17.31
N SER A 33 -9.83 -5.48 -16.29
CA SER A 33 -9.60 -4.04 -16.43
C SER A 33 -8.21 -3.71 -16.98
N VAL A 34 -8.00 -2.45 -17.38
CA VAL A 34 -6.67 -1.97 -17.79
C VAL A 34 -5.76 -1.86 -16.56
N GLU A 35 -6.34 -1.47 -15.44
CA GLU A 35 -5.74 -1.25 -14.14
C GLU A 35 -5.18 -2.56 -13.58
N LEU A 36 -5.97 -3.64 -13.59
CA LEU A 36 -5.50 -4.97 -13.18
C LEU A 36 -4.31 -5.42 -14.03
N ARG A 37 -4.37 -5.28 -15.35
CA ARG A 37 -3.26 -5.63 -16.25
C ARG A 37 -2.00 -4.78 -15.98
N ASN A 38 -2.18 -3.51 -15.61
CA ASN A 38 -1.07 -2.62 -15.24
C ASN A 38 -0.47 -3.02 -13.89
N ALA A 39 -1.29 -3.40 -12.91
CA ALA A 39 -0.85 -3.90 -11.62
C ALA A 39 -0.10 -5.24 -11.74
N GLU A 40 -0.55 -6.13 -12.63
CA GLU A 40 0.16 -7.38 -12.94
C GLU A 40 1.53 -7.12 -13.60
N ARG A 41 1.61 -6.13 -14.50
CA ARG A 41 2.86 -5.78 -15.19
C ARG A 41 3.85 -5.04 -14.29
N SER A 42 3.34 -4.23 -13.37
CA SER A 42 4.15 -3.38 -12.48
C SER A 42 3.57 -3.47 -11.07
N PRO A 43 3.85 -4.58 -10.36
CA PRO A 43 3.24 -4.85 -9.06
C PRO A 43 3.70 -3.85 -8.01
N THR A 44 2.76 -3.53 -7.14
CA THR A 44 2.96 -2.78 -5.89
C THR A 44 2.34 -3.57 -4.74
N PHE A 45 2.69 -3.24 -3.52
CA PHE A 45 2.12 -3.84 -2.30
C PHE A 45 1.92 -2.80 -1.21
N MET A 46 1.02 -3.08 -0.26
CA MET A 46 0.83 -2.26 0.94
C MET A 46 1.76 -2.69 2.07
N TYR A 47 2.28 -1.72 2.80
CA TYR A 47 2.49 -1.85 4.24
C TYR A 47 1.36 -1.17 4.99
N ALA A 48 0.85 -1.83 6.02
CA ALA A 48 -0.15 -1.27 6.91
C ALA A 48 0.36 -1.40 8.35
N MET A 49 0.70 -0.28 8.97
CA MET A 49 1.23 -0.23 10.32
C MET A 49 0.24 0.54 11.20
N PRO A 50 -0.61 -0.17 11.98
CA PRO A 50 -1.46 0.47 12.96
C PRO A 50 -0.64 1.31 13.93
N LEU A 51 -1.17 2.47 14.27
CA LEU A 51 -0.69 3.34 15.34
C LEU A 51 -1.74 3.34 16.46
N GLU A 52 -1.63 4.28 17.40
CA GLU A 52 -2.60 4.39 18.48
C GLU A 52 -4.01 4.74 17.98
N GLY A 53 -5.02 4.04 18.52
CA GLY A 53 -6.44 4.33 18.28
C GLY A 53 -6.92 3.87 16.89
N ASN A 54 -7.27 4.83 16.04
CA ASN A 54 -7.72 4.62 14.66
C ASN A 54 -6.74 5.22 13.63
N ARG A 55 -5.52 5.52 14.07
CA ARG A 55 -4.45 6.01 13.21
C ARG A 55 -3.71 4.81 12.63
N ILE A 56 -3.30 4.92 11.37
CA ILE A 56 -2.60 3.86 10.66
C ILE A 56 -1.74 4.49 9.57
N PHE A 57 -0.53 3.99 9.44
CA PHE A 57 0.36 4.33 8.35
C PHE A 57 0.15 3.34 7.21
N PHE A 58 -0.18 3.85 6.02
CA PHE A 58 -0.32 3.07 4.79
C PHE A 58 0.76 3.51 3.79
N GLU A 59 1.50 2.54 3.25
CA GLU A 59 2.53 2.79 2.25
C GLU A 59 2.39 1.83 1.06
N GLU A 60 2.05 2.37 -0.11
CA GLU A 60 2.08 1.63 -1.36
C GLU A 60 3.48 1.67 -1.97
N THR A 61 4.11 0.51 -2.08
CA THR A 61 5.52 0.40 -2.50
C THR A 61 5.68 -0.34 -3.83
N SER A 62 6.57 0.15 -4.69
CA SER A 62 7.09 -0.59 -5.85
C SER A 62 8.58 -0.91 -5.65
N LEU A 63 8.98 -2.18 -5.78
CA LEU A 63 10.37 -2.60 -5.53
C LEU A 63 11.32 -2.42 -6.71
N VAL A 64 11.00 -3.01 -7.87
CA VAL A 64 11.95 -3.15 -8.99
C VAL A 64 11.30 -2.93 -10.36
N ALA A 65 10.17 -2.23 -10.40
CA ALA A 65 9.49 -1.94 -11.66
C ALA A 65 10.40 -1.18 -12.64
N ARG A 66 10.34 -1.55 -13.93
CA ARG A 66 11.04 -0.88 -15.02
C ARG A 66 10.04 -0.56 -16.14
N PRO A 67 9.71 0.71 -16.39
CA PRO A 67 10.12 1.91 -15.63
C PRO A 67 9.58 1.90 -14.18
N ALA A 68 10.15 2.75 -13.32
CA ALA A 68 9.68 2.90 -11.95
C ALA A 68 8.22 3.39 -11.93
N VAL A 69 7.41 2.85 -11.02
CA VAL A 69 6.06 3.36 -10.77
C VAL A 69 6.18 4.75 -10.13
N SER A 70 5.40 5.71 -10.61
CA SER A 70 5.45 7.07 -10.09
C SER A 70 4.83 7.15 -8.70
N PHE A 71 5.25 8.12 -7.87
CA PHE A 71 4.64 8.34 -6.56
C PHE A 71 3.14 8.62 -6.64
N GLN A 72 2.71 9.37 -7.66
CA GLN A 72 1.28 9.64 -7.87
C GLN A 72 0.52 8.34 -8.16
N GLU A 73 1.07 7.46 -8.99
CA GLU A 73 0.44 6.16 -9.28
C GLU A 73 0.39 5.27 -8.03
N CYS A 74 1.44 5.24 -7.20
CA CYS A 74 1.40 4.55 -5.91
C CYS A 74 0.30 5.12 -5.00
N LYS A 75 0.19 6.45 -4.91
CA LYS A 75 -0.85 7.13 -4.13
C LYS A 75 -2.25 6.77 -4.61
N ASP A 76 -2.50 6.83 -5.93
CA ASP A 76 -3.80 6.52 -6.51
C ASP A 76 -4.19 5.05 -6.26
N ARG A 77 -3.23 4.12 -6.38
CA ARG A 77 -3.43 2.71 -6.05
C ARG A 77 -3.71 2.48 -4.55
N CYS A 78 -3.00 3.19 -3.67
CA CYS A 78 -3.26 3.19 -2.23
C CYS A 78 -4.71 3.55 -1.95
N PHE A 79 -5.17 4.72 -2.42
CA PHE A 79 -6.53 5.18 -2.17
C PHE A 79 -7.60 4.28 -2.81
N THR A 80 -7.35 3.74 -4.00
CA THR A 80 -8.25 2.75 -4.65
C THR A 80 -8.37 1.49 -3.78
N ARG A 81 -7.26 1.00 -3.22
CA ARG A 81 -7.28 -0.14 -2.29
C ARG A 81 -8.03 0.20 -1.00
N LEU A 82 -7.79 1.37 -0.40
CA LEU A 82 -8.47 1.77 0.83
C LEU A 82 -9.99 1.88 0.64
N GLU A 83 -10.44 2.46 -0.48
CA GLU A 83 -11.86 2.52 -0.83
C GLU A 83 -12.46 1.13 -0.98
N HIS A 84 -11.79 0.23 -1.70
CA HIS A 84 -12.22 -1.17 -1.85
C HIS A 84 -12.34 -1.91 -0.50
N LEU A 85 -11.43 -1.64 0.43
CA LEU A 85 -11.42 -2.22 1.78
C LEU A 85 -12.45 -1.58 2.73
N GLY A 86 -13.21 -0.59 2.27
CA GLY A 86 -14.17 0.14 3.11
C GLY A 86 -13.50 1.06 4.15
N ILE A 87 -12.22 1.40 3.95
CA ILE A 87 -11.46 2.28 4.84
C ILE A 87 -11.66 3.72 4.37
N LYS A 88 -12.38 4.50 5.18
CA LYS A 88 -12.58 5.93 4.94
C LYS A 88 -11.50 6.77 5.61
N VAL A 89 -10.66 7.41 4.81
CA VAL A 89 -9.68 8.39 5.29
C VAL A 89 -10.41 9.68 5.67
N ILE A 90 -10.26 10.10 6.93
CA ILE A 90 -10.90 11.32 7.47
C ILE A 90 -9.94 12.51 7.48
N ASP A 91 -8.65 12.24 7.65
CA ASP A 91 -7.59 13.23 7.71
C ASP A 91 -6.26 12.54 7.35
N VAL A 92 -5.30 13.32 6.86
CA VAL A 92 -3.94 12.86 6.54
C VAL A 92 -2.97 13.72 7.32
N GLU A 93 -2.34 13.12 8.33
CA GLU A 93 -1.40 13.84 9.21
C GLU A 93 -0.07 14.12 8.52
N GLU A 94 0.49 13.11 7.84
CA GLU A 94 1.80 13.17 7.19
C GLU A 94 1.78 12.40 5.86
N GLU A 95 2.62 12.83 4.92
CA GLU A 95 2.85 12.16 3.63
C GLU A 95 4.37 12.06 3.38
N GLU A 96 4.84 10.85 3.12
CA GLU A 96 6.27 10.55 2.92
C GLU A 96 6.53 9.96 1.53
N PHE A 97 7.73 10.21 0.99
CA PHE A 97 8.18 9.65 -0.28
C PHE A 97 9.56 9.02 -0.12
N CYS A 98 9.67 7.73 -0.44
CA CYS A 98 10.93 6.99 -0.42
C CYS A 98 11.31 6.52 -1.82
N TYR A 99 12.53 6.83 -2.27
CA TYR A 99 13.08 6.31 -3.51
C TYR A 99 14.49 5.77 -3.29
N ILE A 100 14.64 4.47 -3.46
CA ILE A 100 15.92 3.78 -3.35
C ILE A 100 16.29 3.26 -4.74
N PRO A 101 17.25 3.91 -5.44
CA PRO A 101 17.64 3.47 -6.77
C PRO A 101 18.33 2.11 -6.70
N MET A 102 17.72 1.10 -7.32
CA MET A 102 18.26 -0.26 -7.40
C MET A 102 19.04 -0.47 -8.71
N GLY A 103 20.21 -1.11 -8.63
CA GLY A 103 21.01 -1.48 -9.80
C GLY A 103 21.97 -0.41 -10.31
N GLY A 104 22.55 0.39 -9.40
CA GLY A 104 23.67 1.27 -9.71
C GLY A 104 24.92 0.52 -10.22
N PRO A 105 25.94 1.24 -10.73
CA PRO A 105 27.18 0.63 -11.15
C PRO A 105 27.83 -0.15 -10.00
N LEU A 106 28.57 -1.21 -10.33
CA LEU A 106 29.36 -1.94 -9.34
C LEU A 106 30.29 -0.94 -8.62
N PRO A 107 30.47 -1.07 -7.29
CA PRO A 107 31.39 -0.21 -6.54
C PRO A 107 32.80 -0.30 -7.14
N ALA A 108 33.47 0.84 -7.24
CA ALA A 108 34.83 0.90 -7.76
C ALA A 108 35.79 0.24 -6.76
N ARG A 109 36.77 -0.51 -7.27
CA ARG A 109 37.71 -1.28 -6.43
C ARG A 109 38.68 -0.41 -5.61
N ASP A 110 38.75 0.88 -5.92
CA ASP A 110 39.68 1.87 -5.38
C ASP A 110 39.03 2.82 -4.34
N GLN A 111 37.80 2.53 -3.89
CA GLN A 111 37.16 3.23 -2.76
C GLN A 111 37.56 2.66 -1.40
#